data_AF-R5FSH6-F1
#
_entry.id   AF-R5FSH6-F1
#
_cell.length_a   1.000
_cell.length_b   1.000
_cell.length_c   1.000
_cell.angle_alpha   90.00
_cell.angle_beta   90.00
_cell.angle_gamma   90.00
#
_symmetry.space_group_name_H-M   'P 1'
#
loop_
_entity.id
_entity.type
_entity.pdbx_description
1 polymer ?
#
loop_
_entity_poly.entity_id
_entity_poly.type
_entity_poly.pdbx_seq_one_letter_code
_entity_poly.pdbx_strand_id
1 'polypeptide(L)'
;MNLEIANRLVELRKQHGYSQEDLADKLGVSRQAVSKWERVEASPDTDNLIALAKLYGVSLDELLNYKPSAAAGKEAEAETAEDSSDAEETKDDSEKTDDDMSAEEFDRKYRTKHGIHIKDKDGTVVHIGLDGIHVKDEGDEVHVGLSGIHVKESKNGKEESHDFSPKEFFVKKRNHPIWAIVNATSVLLIVAAYLLLGFLMDAWHPAWLLFLLIPTLTANNLSDLTGTFPILVVVGFLCLGFFLDAWHPGWLIFLSIPVFYIAVDQIKKAVRANRKIKITKITDENGVVIDGDHIEIK
;
A
#
# COMPACT_ATOMS: atom_id res chain seq x y z
N MET A 1 6.09 13.37 7.74
CA MET A 1 5.11 14.46 7.93
C MET A 1 4.54 14.35 9.33
N ASN A 2 4.32 15.47 10.04
CA ASN A 2 3.79 15.45 11.40
C ASN A 2 2.26 15.63 11.39
N LEU A 3 1.61 15.21 12.48
CA LEU A 3 0.15 15.30 12.65
C LEU A 3 -0.40 16.72 12.48
N GLU A 4 0.37 17.72 12.91
CA GLU A 4 0.02 19.14 12.74
C GLU A 4 -0.16 19.53 11.26
N ILE A 5 0.75 19.06 10.40
CA ILE A 5 0.72 19.38 8.96
C ILE A 5 -0.42 18.63 8.26
N ALA A 6 -0.67 17.38 8.66
CA ALA A 6 -1.79 16.60 8.14
C ALA A 6 -3.14 17.24 8.50
N ASN A 7 -3.31 17.68 9.76
CA ASN A 7 -4.52 18.39 10.19
C ASN A 7 -4.69 19.72 9.43
N ARG A 8 -3.60 20.45 9.21
CA ARG A 8 -3.62 21.69 8.41
C ARG A 8 -4.08 21.45 6.97
N LEU A 9 -3.64 20.36 6.34
CA LEU A 9 -4.12 19.98 5.00
C LEU A 9 -5.63 19.70 4.99
N VAL A 10 -6.14 19.01 6.02
CA VAL A 10 -7.59 18.75 6.16
C VAL A 10 -8.36 20.05 6.33
N GLU A 11 -7.85 20.97 7.15
CA GLU A 11 -8.46 22.29 7.38
C GLU A 11 -8.51 23.11 6.09
N LEU A 12 -7.38 23.25 5.39
CA LEU A 12 -7.31 23.99 4.12
C LEU A 12 -8.25 23.38 3.07
N ARG A 13 -8.28 22.05 2.95
CA ARG A 13 -9.21 21.38 2.04
C ARG A 13 -10.67 21.73 2.35
N LYS A 14 -11.05 21.68 3.64
CA LYS A 14 -12.42 22.00 4.10
C LYS A 14 -12.76 23.48 3.91
N GLN A 15 -11.82 24.39 4.17
CA GLN A 15 -12.01 25.83 3.96
C GLN A 15 -12.28 26.18 2.50
N HIS A 16 -11.63 25.47 1.57
CA HIS A 16 -11.86 25.62 0.14
C HIS A 16 -13.03 24.76 -0.39
N GLY A 17 -13.73 24.02 0.47
CA GLY A 17 -14.91 23.23 0.10
C GLY A 17 -14.63 22.02 -0.79
N TYR A 18 -13.39 21.52 -0.83
CA TYR A 18 -13.03 20.40 -1.68
C TYR A 18 -13.29 19.05 -1.00
N SER A 19 -13.80 18.06 -1.73
CA SER A 19 -13.71 16.67 -1.30
C SER A 19 -12.27 16.14 -1.49
N GLN A 20 -11.94 15.00 -0.86
CA GLN A 20 -10.64 14.36 -1.09
C GLN A 20 -10.44 13.95 -2.56
N GLU A 21 -11.54 13.68 -3.27
CA GLU A 21 -11.53 13.32 -4.69
C GLU A 21 -11.32 14.56 -5.56
N ASP A 22 -12.02 15.67 -5.28
CA ASP A 22 -11.83 16.93 -6.00
C ASP A 22 -10.42 17.49 -5.83
N LEU A 23 -9.83 17.35 -4.64
CA LEU A 23 -8.46 17.75 -4.37
C LEU A 23 -7.46 16.88 -5.14
N ALA A 24 -7.71 15.57 -5.18
CA ALA A 24 -6.88 14.64 -5.92
C ALA A 24 -6.89 14.94 -7.43
N ASP A 25 -8.07 15.22 -7.98
CA ASP A 25 -8.24 15.57 -9.40
C ASP A 25 -7.52 16.87 -9.75
N LYS A 26 -7.60 17.88 -8.88
CA LYS A 26 -6.91 19.17 -9.06
C LYS A 26 -5.38 19.06 -9.00
N LEU A 27 -4.86 18.11 -8.22
CA LEU A 27 -3.42 17.87 -8.06
C LEU A 27 -2.88 16.80 -9.02
N GLY A 28 -3.76 16.11 -9.76
CA GLY A 28 -3.35 15.01 -10.65
C GLY A 28 -2.85 13.76 -9.91
N VAL A 29 -3.31 13.55 -8.68
CA VAL A 29 -2.92 12.40 -7.84
C VAL A 29 -4.12 11.50 -7.55
N SER A 30 -3.89 10.33 -6.97
CA SER A 30 -5.01 9.46 -6.55
C SER A 30 -5.67 9.96 -5.26
N ARG A 31 -6.99 9.77 -5.13
CA ARG A 31 -7.73 10.00 -3.86
C ARG A 31 -7.07 9.31 -2.66
N GLN A 32 -6.48 8.13 -2.88
CA GLN A 32 -5.77 7.39 -1.85
C GLN A 32 -4.51 8.11 -1.36
N ALA A 33 -3.79 8.83 -2.23
CA ALA A 33 -2.61 9.61 -1.85
C ALA A 33 -3.01 10.75 -0.91
N VAL A 34 -4.03 11.54 -1.29
CA VAL A 34 -4.60 12.60 -0.44
C VAL A 34 -5.03 12.06 0.92
N SER A 35 -5.75 10.93 0.91
CA SER A 35 -6.20 10.28 2.14
C SER A 35 -5.06 9.81 3.04
N LYS A 36 -3.90 9.41 2.49
CA LYS A 36 -2.71 9.03 3.26
C LYS A 36 -2.02 10.24 3.87
N TRP A 37 -1.94 11.35 3.13
CA TRP A 37 -1.37 12.61 3.64
C TRP A 37 -2.17 13.16 4.81
N GLU A 38 -3.51 13.14 4.70
CA GLU A 38 -4.42 13.59 5.77
C GLU A 38 -4.38 12.68 7.02
N ARG A 39 -3.91 11.43 6.90
CA ARG A 39 -3.80 10.46 8.01
C ARG A 39 -2.38 10.27 8.54
N VAL A 40 -1.41 11.09 8.10
CA VAL A 40 0.02 10.95 8.48
C VAL A 40 0.65 9.62 8.01
N GLU A 41 -0.03 8.87 7.13
CA GLU A 41 0.46 7.58 6.62
C GLU A 41 1.52 7.75 5.53
N ALA A 42 1.56 8.92 4.88
CA ALA A 42 2.56 9.28 3.87
C ALA A 42 2.80 10.80 3.88
N SER A 43 3.95 11.22 3.37
CA SER A 43 4.22 12.64 3.13
C SER A 43 3.99 12.96 1.65
N PRO A 44 3.43 14.14 1.30
CA PRO A 44 3.40 14.58 -0.08
C PRO A 44 4.82 14.85 -0.58
N ASP A 45 5.11 14.45 -1.82
CA ASP A 45 6.37 14.78 -2.48
C ASP A 45 6.52 16.30 -2.66
N THR A 46 7.75 16.77 -2.90
CA THR A 46 8.05 18.21 -3.08
C THR A 46 7.17 18.87 -4.13
N ASP A 47 6.94 18.20 -5.26
CA ASP A 47 6.07 18.73 -6.34
C ASP A 47 4.61 18.87 -5.88
N ASN A 48 4.12 17.90 -5.10
CA ASN A 48 2.77 17.92 -4.53
C ASN A 48 2.62 18.99 -3.46
N LEU A 49 3.66 19.23 -2.65
CA LEU A 49 3.70 20.32 -1.67
C LEU A 49 3.64 21.69 -2.35
N ILE A 50 4.40 21.88 -3.43
CA ILE A 50 4.37 23.11 -4.23
C ILE A 50 2.98 23.30 -4.88
N ALA A 51 2.40 22.21 -5.39
CA ALA A 51 1.06 22.25 -5.99
C ALA A 51 -0.03 22.58 -4.96
N LEU A 52 0.03 22.00 -3.76
CA LEU A 52 -0.86 22.32 -2.64
C LEU A 52 -0.75 23.79 -2.21
N ALA A 53 0.48 24.30 -2.05
CA ALA A 53 0.74 25.69 -1.70
C ALA A 53 0.13 26.64 -2.75
N LYS A 54 0.34 26.36 -4.04
CA LYS A 54 -0.27 27.13 -5.14
C LYS A 54 -1.78 27.04 -5.17
N LEU A 55 -2.35 25.85 -4.90
CA LEU A 55 -3.79 25.61 -4.95
C LEU A 55 -4.54 26.37 -3.83
N TYR A 56 -3.94 26.42 -2.64
CA TYR A 56 -4.51 27.12 -1.48
C TYR A 56 -4.08 28.59 -1.38
N GLY A 57 -3.10 29.02 -2.18
CA GLY A 57 -2.61 30.40 -2.17
C GLY A 57 -1.80 30.76 -0.91
N VAL A 58 -1.17 29.76 -0.28
CA VAL A 58 -0.35 29.91 0.94
C VAL A 58 1.13 29.68 0.60
N SER A 59 2.04 30.20 1.43
CA SER A 59 3.47 29.87 1.27
C SER A 59 3.75 28.43 1.70
N LEU A 60 4.86 27.85 1.23
CA LEU A 60 5.25 26.51 1.65
C LEU A 60 5.55 26.45 3.16
N ASP A 61 6.14 27.52 3.70
CA ASP A 61 6.41 27.65 5.14
C ASP A 61 5.11 27.68 5.95
N GLU A 62 4.09 28.39 5.46
CA GLU A 62 2.76 28.44 6.07
C GLU A 62 2.03 27.09 5.97
N LEU A 63 2.19 26.38 4.85
CA LEU A 63 1.63 25.04 4.66
C LEU A 63 2.26 24.02 5.62
N LEU A 64 3.56 24.12 5.84
CA LEU A 64 4.34 23.21 6.68
C LEU A 64 4.42 23.65 8.16
N ASN A 65 3.80 24.78 8.51
CA ASN A 65 3.88 25.40 9.83
C ASN A 65 5.34 25.60 10.31
N TYR A 66 6.24 25.91 9.37
CA TYR A 66 7.64 26.19 9.65
C TYR A 66 7.74 27.56 10.33
N LYS A 67 8.08 27.56 11.63
CA LYS A 67 8.47 28.77 12.32
C LYS A 67 9.97 28.96 12.13
N PRO A 68 10.43 29.95 11.35
CA PRO A 68 11.84 30.27 11.34
C PRO A 68 12.23 30.69 12.77
N SER A 69 13.15 29.94 13.38
CA SER A 69 13.87 30.44 14.54
C SER A 69 14.55 31.73 14.10
N ALA A 70 14.21 32.84 14.75
CA ALA A 70 14.65 34.17 14.38
C ALA A 70 16.16 34.35 14.65
N ALA A 71 17.00 33.76 13.82
CA ALA A 71 18.45 33.99 13.77
C ALA A 71 19.05 33.37 12.50
N ALA A 72 18.96 34.07 11.37
CA ALA A 72 19.97 34.05 10.30
C ALA A 72 19.51 34.97 9.16
N GLY A 73 19.90 36.23 9.26
CA GLY A 73 19.91 37.11 8.11
C GLY A 73 21.16 36.86 7.25
N LYS A 74 20.95 36.97 5.94
CA LYS A 74 21.84 37.58 4.93
C LYS A 74 23.14 36.88 4.50
N GLU A 75 23.27 36.85 3.17
CA GLU A 75 24.49 36.96 2.33
C GLU A 75 25.38 35.70 2.31
N ALA A 76 25.44 34.93 1.22
CA ALA A 76 26.00 35.18 -0.13
C ALA A 76 27.50 34.82 -0.25
N GLU A 77 27.75 33.93 -1.22
CA GLU A 77 28.93 33.82 -2.11
C GLU A 77 30.25 33.11 -1.71
N ALA A 78 30.63 32.22 -2.64
CA ALA A 78 31.95 31.94 -3.24
C ALA A 78 32.96 31.06 -2.44
N GLU A 79 33.25 29.84 -2.93
CA GLU A 79 34.44 29.44 -3.75
C GLU A 79 35.75 29.49 -2.93
N THR A 80 36.67 28.51 -2.85
CA THR A 80 37.28 27.62 -3.86
C THR A 80 38.29 26.67 -3.15
N ALA A 81 38.61 25.51 -3.76
CA ALA A 81 39.94 24.85 -3.94
C ALA A 81 41.01 24.90 -2.80
N GLU A 82 41.86 23.93 -2.49
CA GLU A 82 42.32 22.65 -3.05
C GLU A 82 43.41 22.10 -2.08
N ASP A 83 43.59 20.77 -2.10
CA ASP A 83 44.86 20.03 -2.05
C ASP A 83 45.61 19.59 -0.74
N SER A 84 45.90 18.29 -0.79
CA SER A 84 46.93 17.40 -0.21
C SER A 84 47.49 17.53 1.22
N SER A 85 47.43 16.43 1.97
CA SER A 85 48.54 15.43 2.15
C SER A 85 48.60 14.80 3.54
N ASP A 86 48.73 13.47 3.52
CA ASP A 86 49.39 12.54 4.45
C ASP A 86 49.18 12.56 5.97
N ALA A 87 48.50 11.49 6.40
CA ALA A 87 49.00 10.42 7.28
C ALA A 87 49.60 10.77 8.67
N GLU A 88 48.76 10.50 9.67
CA GLU A 88 48.98 9.51 10.74
C GLU A 88 49.51 9.99 12.11
N GLU A 89 48.58 9.83 13.07
CA GLU A 89 48.67 9.62 14.53
C GLU A 89 49.49 10.57 15.40
N THR A 90 48.77 11.29 16.29
CA THR A 90 48.84 11.00 17.74
C THR A 90 47.67 11.62 18.49
N LYS A 91 47.20 10.86 19.49
CA LYS A 91 46.15 11.16 20.48
C LYS A 91 46.32 12.52 21.14
N ASP A 92 45.23 13.30 21.25
CA ASP A 92 44.82 13.90 22.53
C ASP A 92 43.38 14.42 22.46
N ASP A 93 42.72 14.39 23.60
CA ASP A 93 41.30 14.64 23.84
C ASP A 93 40.87 16.07 23.50
N SER A 94 39.94 16.21 22.55
CA SER A 94 39.17 17.44 22.35
C SER A 94 37.82 17.09 21.71
N GLU A 95 36.79 17.17 22.54
CA GLU A 95 35.38 16.97 22.23
C GLU A 95 34.94 17.88 21.06
N LYS A 96 34.75 17.29 19.88
CA LYS A 96 34.24 17.98 18.68
C LYS A 96 32.72 17.84 18.65
N THR A 97 32.02 18.96 18.54
CA THR A 97 30.57 19.03 18.40
C THR A 97 30.10 18.32 17.13
N ASP A 98 28.91 17.70 17.17
CA ASP A 98 28.34 16.88 16.10
C ASP A 98 28.17 17.61 14.75
N ASP A 99 28.30 18.94 14.76
CA ASP A 99 28.12 19.83 13.60
C ASP A 99 29.28 19.80 12.58
N ASP A 100 30.44 19.22 12.91
CA ASP A 100 31.65 19.21 12.06
C ASP A 100 31.97 17.82 11.43
N MET A 101 31.08 16.83 11.54
CA MET A 101 31.35 15.48 11.04
C MET A 101 31.02 15.32 9.55
N SER A 102 31.96 14.74 8.79
CA SER A 102 31.72 14.41 7.39
C SER A 102 30.64 13.32 7.25
N ALA A 103 29.91 13.32 6.14
CA ALA A 103 28.83 12.35 5.90
C ALA A 103 29.31 10.89 5.98
N GLU A 104 30.56 10.59 5.61
CA GLU A 104 31.14 9.24 5.68
C GLU A 104 31.54 8.82 7.10
N GLU A 105 31.82 9.79 7.97
CA GLU A 105 32.15 9.56 9.37
C GLU A 105 30.89 9.38 10.22
N PHE A 106 29.86 10.21 9.96
CA PHE A 106 28.52 10.03 10.50
C PHE A 106 27.97 8.63 10.20
N ASP A 107 28.18 8.19 8.97
CA ASP A 107 27.69 6.92 8.49
C ASP A 107 28.36 5.70 9.15
N ARG A 108 29.68 5.74 9.37
CA ARG A 108 30.38 4.70 10.13
C ARG A 108 29.98 4.68 11.61
N LYS A 109 29.71 5.85 12.19
CA LYS A 109 29.43 6.00 13.62
C LYS A 109 28.01 5.56 13.97
N TYR A 110 27.04 5.88 13.11
CA TYR A 110 25.62 5.72 13.42
C TYR A 110 24.89 4.68 12.56
N ARG A 111 25.44 4.22 11.41
CA ARG A 111 24.76 3.22 10.55
C ARG A 111 25.29 1.81 10.78
N THR A 112 24.45 0.91 11.29
CA THR A 112 24.73 -0.54 11.34
C THR A 112 24.00 -1.26 10.20
N LYS A 113 24.30 -2.55 10.01
CA LYS A 113 23.63 -3.40 9.02
C LYS A 113 22.10 -3.49 9.20
N HIS A 114 21.58 -3.15 10.39
CA HIS A 114 20.17 -3.29 10.74
C HIS A 114 19.44 -1.96 10.94
N GLY A 115 20.13 -0.83 10.84
CA GLY A 115 19.50 0.47 11.04
C GLY A 115 20.47 1.59 11.43
N ILE A 116 19.92 2.73 11.83
CA ILE A 116 20.66 3.85 12.41
C ILE A 116 20.56 3.73 13.93
N HIS A 117 21.70 3.77 14.63
CA HIS A 117 21.80 3.77 16.08
C HIS A 117 22.46 5.06 16.56
N ILE A 118 21.76 5.85 17.36
CA ILE A 118 22.32 7.02 18.04
C ILE A 118 22.34 6.72 19.54
N LYS A 119 23.50 6.93 20.17
CA LYS A 119 23.66 6.88 21.62
C LYS A 119 24.04 8.26 22.10
N ASP A 120 23.22 8.82 22.98
CA ASP A 120 23.55 10.07 23.65
C ASP A 120 24.46 9.81 24.86
N LYS A 121 25.18 10.84 25.32
CA LYS A 121 26.07 10.78 26.50
C LYS A 121 25.30 10.48 27.78
N ASP A 122 24.01 10.78 27.80
CA ASP A 122 23.10 10.57 28.92
C ASP A 122 22.54 9.13 28.99
N GLY A 123 22.99 8.23 28.12
CA GLY A 123 22.60 6.81 28.13
C GLY A 123 21.37 6.48 27.30
N THR A 124 20.73 7.48 26.69
CA THR A 124 19.60 7.31 25.76
C THR A 124 20.06 6.64 24.47
N VAL A 125 19.39 5.55 24.07
CA VAL A 125 19.69 4.80 22.85
C VAL A 125 18.49 4.82 21.92
N VAL A 126 18.67 5.35 20.70
CA VAL A 126 17.66 5.34 19.63
C VAL A 126 18.14 4.42 18.51
N HIS A 127 17.32 3.42 18.15
CA HIS A 127 17.55 2.55 17.00
C HIS A 127 16.40 2.67 16.01
N ILE A 128 16.71 2.89 14.74
CA ILE A 128 15.73 2.98 13.64
C ILE A 128 16.09 1.92 12.60
N GLY A 129 15.30 0.86 12.51
CA GLY A 129 15.53 -0.26 11.61
C GLY A 129 14.25 -0.79 10.94
N LEU A 130 14.41 -1.83 10.13
CA LEU A 130 13.29 -2.52 9.44
C LEU A 130 12.26 -3.13 10.40
N ASP A 131 12.66 -3.36 11.66
CA ASP A 131 11.79 -3.91 12.72
C ASP A 131 10.99 -2.82 13.45
N GLY A 132 11.37 -1.55 13.28
CA GLY A 132 10.73 -0.41 13.94
C GLY A 132 11.71 0.60 14.53
N ILE A 133 11.16 1.53 15.29
CA ILE A 133 11.86 2.56 16.06
C ILE A 133 11.89 2.12 17.52
N HIS A 134 13.08 2.00 18.11
CA HIS A 134 13.29 1.67 19.52
C HIS A 134 14.01 2.82 20.22
N VAL A 135 13.42 3.35 21.28
CA VAL A 135 14.02 4.38 22.15
C VAL A 135 14.12 3.80 23.54
N LYS A 136 15.31 3.84 24.14
CA LYS A 136 15.55 3.39 25.52
C LYS A 136 16.21 4.50 26.31
N ASP A 137 15.64 4.85 27.45
CA ASP A 137 16.14 5.90 28.35
C ASP A 137 15.97 5.44 29.80
N GLU A 138 17.04 5.40 30.60
CA GLU A 138 17.11 4.97 32.02
C GLU A 138 15.90 4.18 32.63
N GLY A 139 15.57 3.02 32.05
CA GLY A 139 14.53 2.11 32.56
C GLY A 139 13.19 2.18 31.82
N ASP A 140 13.00 3.21 31.00
CA ASP A 140 11.89 3.38 30.07
C ASP A 140 12.29 2.88 28.67
N GLU A 141 11.41 2.12 28.03
CA GLU A 141 11.63 1.66 26.66
C GLU A 141 10.37 1.79 25.82
N VAL A 142 10.53 2.35 24.63
CA VAL A 142 9.46 2.47 23.63
C VAL A 142 9.89 1.77 22.36
N HIS A 143 9.08 0.83 21.90
CA HIS A 143 9.25 0.17 20.61
C HIS A 143 8.02 0.41 19.74
N VAL A 144 8.22 1.00 18.57
CA VAL A 144 7.18 1.24 17.57
C VAL A 144 7.53 0.44 16.33
N GLY A 145 6.82 -0.67 16.09
CA GLY A 145 7.10 -1.55 14.96
C GLY A 145 5.85 -2.15 14.33
N LEU A 146 6.06 -2.93 13.28
CA LEU A 146 4.99 -3.67 12.58
C LEU A 146 4.24 -4.64 13.50
N SER A 147 4.87 -5.04 14.61
CA SER A 147 4.30 -5.92 15.65
C SER A 147 3.41 -5.17 16.65
N GLY A 148 3.45 -3.84 16.68
CA GLY A 148 2.73 -3.02 17.66
C GLY A 148 3.60 -1.93 18.30
N ILE A 149 2.97 -1.18 19.21
CA ILE A 149 3.64 -0.17 20.03
C ILE A 149 3.78 -0.75 21.45
N HIS A 150 5.00 -0.99 21.89
CA HIS A 150 5.32 -1.40 23.25
C HIS A 150 5.92 -0.21 24.00
N VAL A 151 5.36 0.12 25.15
CA VAL A 151 5.88 1.15 26.06
C VAL A 151 6.11 0.48 27.40
N LYS A 152 7.32 0.53 27.93
CA LYS A 152 7.59 0.25 29.34
C LYS A 152 8.01 1.54 30.01
N GLU A 153 7.37 1.82 31.14
CA GLU A 153 7.68 2.95 32.00
C GLU A 153 8.02 2.44 33.41
N SER A 154 9.04 3.02 34.03
CA SER A 154 9.42 2.77 35.42
C SER A 154 8.92 3.92 36.29
N LYS A 155 7.70 3.80 36.81
CA LYS A 155 7.14 4.78 37.76
C LYS A 155 7.22 4.24 39.18
N ASN A 156 7.88 4.99 40.06
CA ASN A 156 7.92 4.71 41.51
C ASN A 156 8.46 3.30 41.87
N GLY A 157 9.46 2.81 41.12
CA GLY A 157 10.08 1.50 41.35
C GLY A 157 9.20 0.30 40.94
N LYS A 158 8.12 0.53 40.21
CA LYS A 158 7.29 -0.51 39.58
C LYS A 158 7.38 -0.36 38.06
N GLU A 159 7.70 -1.46 37.39
CA GLU A 159 7.71 -1.56 35.93
C GLU A 159 6.27 -1.76 35.43
N GLU A 160 5.78 -0.82 34.63
CA GLU A 160 4.48 -0.92 33.95
C GLU A 160 4.73 -1.08 32.45
N SER A 161 4.10 -2.08 31.82
CA SER A 161 4.22 -2.32 30.38
C SER A 161 2.85 -2.19 29.71
N HIS A 162 2.80 -1.36 28.68
CA HIS A 162 1.63 -1.14 27.84
C HIS A 162 1.92 -1.63 26.43
N ASP A 163 1.12 -2.60 25.97
CA ASP A 163 1.22 -3.17 24.63
C ASP A 163 -0.01 -2.76 23.82
N PHE A 164 0.23 -2.00 22.75
CA PHE A 164 -0.79 -1.63 21.78
C PHE A 164 -0.58 -2.47 20.53
N SER A 165 -1.28 -3.62 20.50
CA SER A 165 -1.36 -4.45 19.30
C SER A 165 -2.15 -3.72 18.20
N PRO A 166 -1.65 -3.65 16.95
CA PRO A 166 -2.40 -3.07 15.85
C PRO A 166 -3.48 -4.07 15.44
N LYS A 167 -4.68 -3.96 16.02
CA LYS A 167 -5.76 -4.92 15.76
C LYS A 167 -6.30 -4.92 14.32
N GLU A 168 -5.94 -3.97 13.46
CA GLU A 168 -6.61 -3.80 12.17
C GLU A 168 -5.69 -3.36 11.00
N PHE A 169 -4.37 -3.22 11.17
CA PHE A 169 -3.54 -2.55 10.13
C PHE A 169 -3.00 -3.46 9.03
N PHE A 170 -3.02 -4.78 9.21
CA PHE A 170 -2.67 -5.71 8.15
C PHE A 170 -3.84 -6.65 7.88
N VAL A 171 -4.71 -6.28 6.94
CA VAL A 171 -5.25 -7.29 6.03
C VAL A 171 -4.03 -7.90 5.37
N LYS A 172 -3.53 -8.99 5.97
CA LYS A 172 -2.60 -9.91 5.35
C LYS A 172 -3.25 -10.26 4.02
N LYS A 173 -2.83 -9.60 2.94
CA LYS A 173 -3.08 -10.06 1.58
C LYS A 173 -2.43 -11.43 1.58
N ARG A 174 -3.25 -12.44 1.83
CA ARG A 174 -2.84 -13.83 1.89
C ARG A 174 -2.29 -14.07 0.50
N ASN A 175 -0.97 -13.95 0.33
CA ASN A 175 -0.27 -14.57 -0.77
C ASN A 175 -0.80 -15.99 -0.73
N HIS A 176 -1.60 -16.33 -1.74
CA HIS A 176 -2.09 -17.67 -1.92
C HIS A 176 -1.03 -18.34 -2.79
N PRO A 177 0.06 -18.90 -2.22
CA PRO A 177 1.01 -19.67 -3.03
C PRO A 177 0.27 -20.80 -3.74
N ILE A 178 -0.78 -21.35 -3.09
CA ILE A 178 -1.71 -22.32 -3.65
C ILE A 178 -2.29 -21.81 -4.97
N TRP A 179 -2.66 -20.54 -5.06
CA TRP A 179 -3.28 -20.03 -6.28
C TRP A 179 -2.27 -19.76 -7.40
N ALA A 180 -1.07 -19.31 -7.04
CA ALA A 180 0.04 -19.22 -7.99
C ALA A 180 0.40 -20.62 -8.55
N ILE A 181 0.39 -21.65 -7.70
CA ILE A 181 0.62 -23.04 -8.09
C ILE A 181 -0.52 -23.55 -8.98
N VAL A 182 -1.79 -23.30 -8.63
CA VAL A 182 -2.96 -23.71 -9.43
C VAL A 182 -2.97 -23.04 -10.81
N ASN A 183 -2.55 -21.78 -10.91
CA ASN A 183 -2.43 -21.09 -12.20
C ASN A 183 -1.28 -21.65 -13.04
N ALA A 184 -0.13 -21.92 -12.43
CA ALA A 184 0.99 -22.52 -13.14
C ALA A 184 0.67 -23.95 -13.62
N THR A 185 -0.03 -24.74 -12.81
CA THR A 185 -0.40 -26.12 -13.16
C THR A 185 -1.50 -26.16 -14.22
N SER A 186 -2.46 -25.23 -14.22
CA SER A 186 -3.49 -25.17 -15.26
C SER A 186 -2.91 -24.83 -16.64
N VAL A 187 -1.94 -23.92 -16.73
CA VAL A 187 -1.22 -23.65 -17.99
C VAL A 187 -0.45 -24.89 -18.46
N LEU A 188 0.26 -25.56 -17.55
CA LEU A 188 1.01 -26.77 -17.90
C LEU A 188 0.10 -27.93 -18.35
N LEU A 189 -1.08 -28.07 -17.74
CA LEU A 189 -2.10 -29.05 -18.13
C LEU A 189 -2.62 -28.73 -19.55
N ILE A 190 -2.91 -27.47 -19.85
CA ILE A 190 -3.36 -27.04 -21.19
C ILE A 190 -2.30 -27.33 -22.25
N VAL A 191 -1.02 -27.02 -21.96
CA VAL A 191 0.10 -27.31 -22.87
C VAL A 191 0.25 -28.83 -23.06
N ALA A 192 0.14 -29.62 -21.99
CA ALA A 192 0.19 -31.07 -22.08
C ALA A 192 -1.00 -31.63 -22.90
N ALA A 193 -2.21 -31.09 -22.72
CA ALA A 193 -3.39 -31.46 -23.50
C ALA A 193 -3.23 -31.08 -24.97
N TYR A 194 -2.68 -29.90 -25.27
CA TYR A 194 -2.35 -29.46 -26.63
C TYR A 194 -1.38 -30.43 -27.32
N LEU A 195 -0.29 -30.79 -26.63
CA LEU A 195 0.68 -31.75 -27.15
C LEU A 195 0.05 -33.14 -27.35
N LEU A 196 -0.78 -33.58 -26.40
CA LEU A 196 -1.46 -34.88 -26.49
C LEU A 196 -2.41 -34.91 -27.69
N LEU A 197 -3.24 -33.88 -27.90
CA LEU A 197 -4.11 -33.78 -29.08
C LEU A 197 -3.31 -33.67 -30.39
N GLY A 198 -2.19 -32.94 -30.38
CA GLY A 198 -1.29 -32.84 -31.53
C GLY A 198 -0.68 -34.19 -31.92
N PHE A 199 -0.17 -34.95 -30.94
CA PHE A 199 0.49 -36.23 -31.20
C PHE A 199 -0.48 -37.40 -31.44
N LEU A 200 -1.65 -37.45 -30.80
CA LEU A 200 -2.60 -38.55 -30.98
C LEU A 200 -3.52 -38.34 -32.19
N MET A 201 -3.96 -37.11 -32.44
CA MET A 201 -5.03 -36.82 -33.41
C MET A 201 -4.55 -36.00 -34.60
N ASP A 202 -3.24 -35.68 -34.68
CA ASP A 202 -2.63 -34.76 -35.65
C ASP A 202 -3.34 -33.39 -35.71
N ALA A 203 -4.00 -33.03 -34.61
CA ALA A 203 -4.97 -31.95 -34.51
C ALA A 203 -4.30 -30.62 -34.11
N TRP A 204 -3.12 -30.33 -34.65
CA TRP A 204 -2.34 -29.12 -34.33
C TRP A 204 -3.10 -27.81 -34.61
N HIS A 205 -3.88 -27.80 -35.69
CA HIS A 205 -4.61 -26.64 -36.16
C HIS A 205 -5.88 -26.31 -35.37
N PRO A 206 -6.66 -27.25 -34.83
CA PRO A 206 -7.73 -26.89 -33.88
C PRO A 206 -7.25 -26.84 -32.42
N ALA A 207 -6.11 -27.47 -32.09
CA ALA A 207 -5.67 -27.55 -30.70
C ALA A 207 -5.24 -26.21 -30.08
N TRP A 208 -4.84 -25.20 -30.87
CA TRP A 208 -4.50 -23.87 -30.32
C TRP A 208 -5.68 -23.20 -29.60
N LEU A 209 -6.92 -23.63 -29.87
CA LEU A 209 -8.12 -23.17 -29.15
C LEU A 209 -8.02 -23.41 -27.64
N LEU A 210 -7.25 -24.41 -27.20
CA LEU A 210 -7.02 -24.69 -25.79
C LEU A 210 -6.30 -23.53 -25.08
N PHE A 211 -5.46 -22.77 -25.78
CA PHE A 211 -4.76 -21.62 -25.19
C PHE A 211 -5.71 -20.45 -24.88
N LEU A 212 -6.81 -20.32 -25.63
CA LEU A 212 -7.83 -19.32 -25.33
C LEU A 212 -8.60 -19.62 -24.04
N LEU A 213 -8.51 -20.84 -23.50
CA LEU A 213 -9.12 -21.19 -22.21
C LEU A 213 -8.24 -20.79 -21.01
N ILE A 214 -6.99 -20.38 -21.21
CA ILE A 214 -6.08 -19.99 -20.12
C ILE A 214 -6.69 -18.90 -19.22
N PRO A 215 -7.26 -17.78 -19.74
CA PRO A 215 -7.88 -16.76 -18.90
C PRO A 215 -9.09 -17.28 -18.13
N THR A 216 -9.84 -18.24 -18.70
CA THR A 216 -11.03 -18.81 -18.04
C THR A 216 -10.66 -19.75 -16.89
N LEU A 217 -9.60 -20.55 -17.04
CA LEU A 217 -9.15 -21.50 -16.02
C LEU A 217 -8.38 -20.82 -14.87
N THR A 218 -7.80 -19.66 -15.16
CA THR A 218 -7.20 -18.76 -14.15
C THR A 218 -8.22 -17.78 -13.56
N ALA A 219 -9.52 -17.88 -13.89
CA ALA A 219 -10.54 -17.06 -13.26
C ALA A 219 -10.86 -17.61 -11.87
N ASN A 220 -10.78 -16.75 -10.86
CA ASN A 220 -10.79 -17.19 -9.47
C ASN A 220 -12.10 -16.91 -8.74
N ASN A 221 -12.78 -15.85 -9.18
CA ASN A 221 -14.03 -15.41 -8.63
C ASN A 221 -15.09 -15.32 -9.73
N LEU A 222 -16.35 -15.30 -9.30
CA LEU A 222 -17.50 -15.09 -10.19
C LEU A 222 -17.40 -13.75 -10.96
N SER A 223 -16.73 -12.74 -10.39
CA SER A 223 -16.41 -11.48 -11.06
C SER A 223 -15.43 -11.67 -12.21
N ASP A 224 -14.44 -12.53 -12.04
CA ASP A 224 -13.36 -12.73 -13.00
C ASP A 224 -13.88 -13.57 -14.18
N LEU A 225 -14.75 -14.56 -13.88
CA LEU A 225 -15.45 -15.36 -14.87
C LEU A 225 -16.42 -14.50 -15.73
N THR A 226 -16.89 -13.38 -15.20
CA THR A 226 -17.74 -12.43 -15.94
C THR A 226 -16.97 -11.79 -17.11
N GLY A 227 -15.65 -11.59 -16.97
CA GLY A 227 -14.81 -11.01 -18.01
C GLY A 227 -14.35 -12.02 -19.07
N THR A 228 -14.30 -13.30 -18.72
CA THR A 228 -13.75 -14.35 -19.59
C THR A 228 -14.81 -15.16 -20.34
N PHE A 229 -16.09 -15.00 -19.98
CA PHE A 229 -17.21 -15.68 -20.65
C PHE A 229 -17.27 -15.47 -22.18
N PRO A 230 -17.08 -14.26 -22.74
CA PRO A 230 -17.06 -14.08 -24.19
C PRO A 230 -15.97 -14.92 -24.89
N ILE A 231 -14.82 -15.09 -24.24
CA ILE A 231 -13.71 -15.92 -24.75
C ILE A 231 -14.13 -17.39 -24.79
N LEU A 232 -14.82 -17.86 -23.75
CA LEU A 232 -15.37 -19.23 -23.70
C LEU A 232 -16.40 -19.46 -24.81
N VAL A 233 -17.27 -18.49 -25.08
CA VAL A 233 -18.26 -18.55 -26.17
C VAL A 233 -17.57 -18.60 -27.54
N VAL A 234 -16.51 -17.82 -27.75
CA VAL A 234 -15.71 -17.86 -28.98
C VAL A 234 -15.03 -19.22 -29.17
N VAL A 235 -14.43 -19.78 -28.11
CA VAL A 235 -13.86 -21.14 -28.16
C VAL A 235 -14.92 -22.17 -28.51
N GLY A 236 -16.09 -22.10 -27.88
CA GLY A 236 -17.22 -22.98 -28.18
C GLY A 236 -17.72 -22.87 -29.62
N PHE A 237 -17.81 -21.64 -30.14
CA PHE A 237 -18.17 -21.39 -31.54
C PHE A 237 -17.15 -21.98 -32.52
N LEU A 238 -15.86 -21.77 -32.27
CA LEU A 238 -14.79 -22.31 -33.11
C LEU A 238 -14.76 -23.85 -33.07
N CYS A 239 -14.97 -24.46 -31.90
CA CYS A 239 -15.13 -25.91 -31.80
C CYS A 239 -16.36 -26.40 -32.59
N LEU A 240 -17.50 -25.73 -32.50
CA LEU A 240 -18.69 -26.10 -33.28
C LEU A 240 -18.44 -26.00 -34.79
N GLY A 241 -17.68 -25.00 -35.22
CA GLY A 241 -17.27 -24.82 -36.61
C GLY A 241 -16.32 -25.92 -37.09
N PHE A 242 -15.26 -26.22 -36.34
CA PHE A 242 -14.24 -27.18 -36.77
C PHE A 242 -14.67 -28.65 -36.66
N PHE A 243 -15.48 -29.01 -35.67
CA PHE A 243 -15.86 -30.41 -35.41
C PHE A 243 -17.21 -30.81 -36.01
N LEU A 244 -18.13 -29.85 -36.21
CA LEU A 244 -19.50 -30.13 -36.65
C LEU A 244 -19.86 -29.38 -37.94
N ASP A 245 -18.93 -28.64 -38.56
CA ASP A 245 -19.16 -27.73 -39.69
C ASP A 245 -20.35 -26.76 -39.48
N ALA A 246 -20.66 -26.53 -38.21
CA ALA A 246 -21.87 -25.87 -37.76
C ALA A 246 -21.68 -24.34 -37.67
N TRP A 247 -21.04 -23.74 -38.68
CA TRP A 247 -20.74 -22.31 -38.73
C TRP A 247 -22.01 -21.45 -38.72
N HIS A 248 -23.04 -21.90 -39.44
CA HIS A 248 -24.30 -21.18 -39.61
C HIS A 248 -25.31 -21.35 -38.48
N PRO A 249 -25.49 -22.51 -37.83
CA PRO A 249 -26.28 -22.57 -36.60
C PRO A 249 -25.47 -22.14 -35.37
N GLY A 250 -24.14 -22.15 -35.46
CA GLY A 250 -23.24 -21.88 -34.34
C GLY A 250 -23.31 -20.46 -33.78
N TRP A 251 -23.69 -19.45 -34.59
CA TRP A 251 -23.77 -18.08 -34.08
C TRP A 251 -24.81 -17.91 -32.96
N LEU A 252 -25.77 -18.82 -32.83
CA LEU A 252 -26.75 -18.81 -31.74
C LEU A 252 -26.08 -18.87 -30.36
N ILE A 253 -24.86 -19.42 -30.25
CA ILE A 253 -24.12 -19.43 -28.99
C ILE A 253 -23.76 -18.03 -28.49
N PHE A 254 -23.63 -17.03 -29.38
CA PHE A 254 -23.38 -15.64 -28.97
C PHE A 254 -24.57 -15.01 -28.26
N LEU A 255 -25.79 -15.52 -28.49
CA LEU A 255 -26.98 -15.09 -27.74
C LEU A 255 -26.95 -15.52 -26.26
N SER A 256 -26.06 -16.44 -25.89
CA SER A 256 -25.82 -16.77 -24.48
C SER A 256 -25.14 -15.62 -23.72
N ILE A 257 -24.44 -14.70 -24.41
CA ILE A 257 -23.69 -13.60 -23.77
C ILE A 257 -24.64 -12.66 -23.01
N PRO A 258 -25.68 -12.06 -23.63
CA PRO A 258 -26.64 -11.23 -22.90
C PRO A 258 -27.33 -11.99 -21.76
N VAL A 259 -27.74 -13.24 -22.01
CA VAL A 259 -28.44 -14.08 -21.02
C VAL A 259 -27.56 -14.34 -19.80
N PHE A 260 -26.29 -14.65 -20.02
CA PHE A 260 -25.32 -14.87 -18.95
C PHE A 260 -25.11 -13.61 -18.09
N TYR A 261 -24.95 -12.43 -18.70
CA TYR A 261 -24.79 -11.18 -17.95
C TYR A 261 -26.01 -10.86 -17.09
N ILE A 262 -27.22 -11.08 -17.62
CA ILE A 262 -28.47 -10.92 -16.85
C ILE A 262 -28.47 -11.88 -15.65
N ALA A 263 -28.17 -13.16 -15.86
CA ALA A 263 -28.15 -14.15 -14.79
C ALA A 263 -27.12 -13.83 -13.70
N VAL A 264 -25.91 -13.45 -14.09
CA VAL A 264 -24.83 -13.08 -13.16
C VAL A 264 -25.19 -11.84 -12.35
N ASP A 265 -25.82 -10.84 -12.97
CA ASP A 265 -26.27 -9.65 -12.24
C ASP A 265 -27.31 -9.99 -11.17
N GLN A 266 -28.27 -10.87 -11.47
CA GLN A 266 -29.25 -11.35 -10.48
C GLN A 266 -28.58 -12.10 -9.32
N ILE A 267 -27.62 -12.97 -9.61
CA ILE A 267 -26.84 -13.68 -8.59
C ILE A 267 -26.03 -12.69 -7.73
N LYS A 268 -25.37 -11.71 -8.36
CA LYS A 268 -24.62 -10.67 -7.64
C LYS A 268 -25.54 -9.82 -6.74
N LYS A 269 -26.76 -9.53 -7.18
CA LYS A 269 -27.79 -8.84 -6.38
C LYS A 269 -28.23 -9.69 -5.19
N ALA A 270 -28.54 -10.98 -5.40
CA ALA A 270 -28.95 -11.90 -4.35
C ALA A 270 -27.85 -12.14 -3.30
N VAL A 271 -26.59 -12.30 -3.73
CA VAL A 271 -25.44 -12.46 -2.82
C VAL A 271 -25.22 -11.19 -1.99
N ARG A 272 -25.35 -10.00 -2.60
CA ARG A 272 -25.26 -8.73 -1.87
C ARG A 272 -26.37 -8.56 -0.84
N ALA A 273 -27.61 -8.95 -1.18
CA ALA A 273 -28.73 -8.93 -0.25
C ALA A 273 -28.50 -9.85 0.96
N ASN A 274 -28.03 -11.08 0.73
CA ASN A 274 -27.73 -12.02 1.82
C ASN A 274 -26.56 -11.59 2.71
N ARG A 275 -25.52 -10.94 2.16
CA ARG A 275 -24.44 -10.36 2.97
C ARG A 275 -24.94 -9.23 3.86
N LYS A 276 -25.79 -8.34 3.36
CA LYS A 276 -26.41 -7.27 4.16
C LYS A 276 -27.24 -7.84 5.32
N ILE A 277 -28.07 -8.86 5.06
CA ILE A 277 -28.89 -9.51 6.08
C ILE A 277 -28.04 -10.17 7.17
N LYS A 278 -26.89 -10.75 6.80
CA LYS A 278 -25.98 -11.40 7.76
C LYS A 278 -25.23 -10.41 8.65
N ILE A 279 -24.92 -9.20 8.15
CA ILE A 279 -24.30 -8.14 8.96
C ILE A 279 -25.34 -7.53 9.91
N THR A 280 -26.58 -7.31 9.46
CA THR A 280 -27.65 -6.78 10.31
C THR A 280 -28.17 -7.76 11.37
N LYS A 281 -27.92 -9.07 11.21
CA LYS A 281 -28.32 -10.09 12.19
C LYS A 281 -27.27 -10.41 13.26
N ILE A 282 -26.10 -9.78 13.23
CA ILE A 282 -25.17 -9.77 14.37
C ILE A 282 -25.55 -8.54 15.22
N THR A 283 -26.76 -8.55 15.76
CA THR A 283 -27.14 -7.62 16.82
C THR A 283 -26.77 -8.32 18.11
N ASP A 284 -25.73 -7.82 18.77
CA ASP A 284 -25.44 -8.17 20.15
C ASP A 284 -26.67 -7.88 21.01
N GLU A 285 -26.79 -8.61 22.11
CA GLU A 285 -27.89 -8.64 23.08
C GLU A 285 -28.14 -7.27 23.76
N ASN A 286 -27.30 -6.28 23.42
CA ASN A 286 -27.25 -4.93 23.95
C ASN A 286 -27.83 -3.84 23.02
N GLY A 287 -28.47 -4.19 21.90
CA GLY A 287 -29.31 -3.26 21.12
C GLY A 287 -28.57 -2.12 20.40
N VAL A 288 -27.27 -2.28 20.10
CA VAL A 288 -26.51 -1.29 19.33
C VAL A 288 -26.67 -1.56 17.84
N VAL A 289 -27.34 -0.64 17.14
CA VAL A 289 -27.47 -0.62 15.68
C VAL A 289 -26.24 0.08 15.10
N ILE A 290 -25.34 -0.67 14.47
CA ILE A 290 -24.22 -0.09 13.71
C ILE A 290 -24.71 0.12 12.28
N ASP A 291 -25.17 1.33 11.97
CA ASP A 291 -25.42 1.75 10.59
C ASP A 291 -24.12 2.31 9.99
N GLY A 292 -23.78 1.87 8.79
CA GLY A 292 -22.45 1.97 8.19
C GLY A 292 -22.03 3.38 7.74
N ASP A 293 -22.83 4.40 7.97
CA ASP A 293 -22.55 5.78 7.52
C ASP A 293 -22.55 6.84 8.63
N HIS A 294 -22.99 6.54 9.85
CA HIS A 294 -22.97 7.51 10.95
C HIS A 294 -22.73 6.84 12.31
N ILE A 295 -21.56 7.10 12.90
CA ILE A 295 -21.30 6.85 14.32
C ILE A 295 -21.64 8.14 15.06
N GLU A 296 -22.87 8.27 15.53
CA GLU A 296 -23.19 9.23 16.59
C GLU A 296 -22.91 8.57 17.95
N ILE A 297 -21.93 9.11 18.67
CA ILE A 297 -21.66 8.76 20.06
C ILE A 297 -22.55 9.67 20.91
N LYS A 298 -23.42 9.07 21.72
CA LYS A 298 -24.18 9.77 22.78
C LYS A 298 -23.47 9.62 24.12
#